data_AF-B9D1R4-F1
#
_entry.id   AF-B9D1R4-F1
#
_cell.length_a   1.000
_cell.length_b   1.000
_cell.length_c   1.000
_cell.angle_alpha   90.00
_cell.angle_beta   90.00
_cell.angle_gamma   90.00
#
_symmetry.space_group_name_H-M   'P 1'
#
loop_
_entity.id
_entity.type
_entity.pdbx_description
1 polymer ?
#
loop_
_entity_poly.entity_id
_entity_poly.type
_entity_poly.pdbx_seq_one_letter_code
_entity_poly.pdbx_strand_id
1 'polypeptide(L)' 'MKYRYEINDETSFFIASLSYGHFGLFVNDELYGTYASASLAADDVYHGYTGLDLWDDEDHDEPCDLSEWEAIF' A
#
# COMPACT_ATOMS: atom_id res chain seq x y z
N MET A 1 -3.08 5.19 -12.38
CA MET A 1 -3.93 4.19 -11.69
C MET A 1 -3.62 4.30 -10.20
N LYS A 2 -4.65 4.43 -9.36
CA LYS A 2 -4.49 4.62 -7.91
C LYS A 2 -5.37 3.63 -7.17
N TYR A 3 -4.84 3.07 -6.08
CA TYR A 3 -5.54 2.19 -5.17
C TYR A 3 -5.43 2.76 -3.76
N ARG A 4 -6.43 2.51 -2.92
CA ARG A 4 -6.46 2.88 -1.52
C ARG A 4 -6.86 1.68 -0.67
N TYR A 5 -6.20 1.53 0.47
CA TYR A 5 -6.62 0.64 1.53
C TYR A 5 -6.64 1.42 2.84
N GLU A 6 -7.77 1.41 3.52
CA GLU A 6 -7.98 2.13 4.77
C GLU A 6 -7.58 1.22 5.94
N ILE A 7 -6.62 1.65 6.74
CA ILE A 7 -6.16 0.91 7.93
C ILE A 7 -7.07 1.24 9.11
N ASN A 8 -7.27 2.54 9.33
CA ASN A 8 -8.14 3.11 10.35
C ASN A 8 -8.56 4.53 9.95
N ASP A 9 -9.34 5.20 10.80
CA ASP A 9 -9.84 6.57 10.54
C ASP A 9 -8.74 7.62 10.30
N GLU A 10 -7.49 7.35 10.72
CA GLU A 10 -6.37 8.30 10.66
C GLU A 10 -5.30 7.92 9.64
N THR A 11 -5.25 6.66 9.18
CA THR A 11 -4.16 6.13 8.34
C THR A 11 -4.70 5.30 7.17
N SER A 12 -4.15 5.54 5.99
CA SER A 12 -4.46 4.75 4.79
C SER A 12 -3.22 4.51 3.96
N PHE A 13 -3.13 3.32 3.35
CA PHE A 13 -2.18 3.05 2.29
C PHE A 13 -2.73 3.52 0.95
N PHE A 14 -1.85 4.07 0.12
CA PHE A 14 -2.13 4.35 -1.28
C PHE A 14 -1.09 3.71 -2.17
N ILE A 15 -1.54 3.06 -3.23
CA ILE A 15 -0.66 2.59 -4.30
C ILE A 15 -0.95 3.44 -5.53
N ALA A 16 0.04 4.19 -6.02
CA ALA A 16 -0.13 5.09 -7.16
C ALA A 16 0.96 4.91 -8.21
N SER A 17 0.58 4.97 -9.49
CA SER A 17 1.53 4.97 -10.60
C SER A 17 2.44 6.20 -10.59
N LEU A 18 3.75 5.97 -10.71
CA LEU A 18 4.80 6.98 -10.82
C LEU A 18 5.13 7.30 -12.29
N SER A 19 5.75 8.45 -12.53
CA SER A 19 6.02 8.97 -13.88
C SER A 19 6.97 8.10 -14.72
N TYR A 20 7.76 7.24 -14.09
CA TYR A 20 8.73 6.36 -14.73
C TYR A 20 8.24 4.89 -14.81
N GLY A 21 6.93 4.67 -14.74
CA GLY A 21 6.30 3.36 -14.99
C GLY A 21 6.32 2.38 -13.82
N HIS A 22 6.70 2.83 -12.63
CA HIS A 22 6.63 2.07 -11.39
C HIS A 22 5.39 2.46 -10.57
N PHE A 23 5.18 1.80 -9.45
CA PHE A 23 4.15 2.13 -8.47
C PHE A 23 4.80 2.49 -7.15
N GLY A 24 4.29 3.52 -6.48
CA GLY A 24 4.72 3.88 -5.12
C GLY A 24 3.69 3.41 -4.11
N LEU A 25 4.15 2.87 -2.97
CA LEU A 25 3.35 2.70 -1.76
C LEU A 25 3.50 3.95 -0.90
N PHE A 26 2.39 4.59 -0.58
CA PHE A 26 2.34 5.81 0.21
C PHE A 26 1.52 5.61 1.48
N VAL A 27 1.96 6.23 2.57
CA VAL A 27 1.24 6.32 3.84
C VAL A 27 1.26 7.78 4.26
N ASN A 28 0.09 8.36 4.53
CA ASN A 28 -0.01 9.77 4.94
C ASN A 28 0.76 10.74 4.02
N ASP A 29 0.65 10.54 2.70
CA ASP A 29 1.35 11.27 1.62
C ASP A 29 2.88 11.08 1.54
N GLU A 30 3.48 10.27 2.41
CA GLU A 30 4.90 9.92 2.37
C GLU A 30 5.12 8.63 1.59
N LEU A 31 6.19 8.57 0.79
CA LEU A 31 6.54 7.42 -0.05
C LEU A 31 7.41 6.45 0.75
N TYR A 32 6.90 5.24 0.98
CA TYR A 32 7.59 4.19 1.74
C TYR A 32 8.34 3.21 0.83
N GLY A 33 7.81 2.94 -0.37
CA GLY A 33 8.40 1.96 -1.28
C GLY A 33 8.06 2.20 -2.73
N THR A 34 8.89 1.65 -3.63
CA THR A 34 8.67 1.71 -5.08
C THR A 34 8.75 0.32 -5.69
N TYR A 35 7.79 -0.01 -6.55
CA TYR A 35 7.50 -1.36 -7.00
C TYR A 35 7.32 -1.41 -8.52
N ALA A 36 7.66 -2.54 -9.12
CA ALA A 36 7.46 -2.74 -10.56
C ALA A 36 5.97 -2.90 -10.94
N SER A 37 5.11 -3.25 -9.99
CA SER A 37 3.65 -3.37 -10.18
C SER A 37 2.90 -3.03 -8.90
N ALA A 38 1.62 -2.66 -9.03
CA ALA A 38 0.75 -2.42 -7.88
C ALA A 38 0.57 -3.68 -7.02
N SER A 39 0.57 -4.87 -7.62
CA SER A 39 0.41 -6.13 -6.90
C SER A 39 1.58 -6.41 -5.97
N LEU A 40 2.81 -6.07 -6.38
CA LEU A 40 3.98 -6.21 -5.51
C LEU A 40 3.91 -5.26 -4.31
N ALA A 41 3.39 -4.06 -4.50
CA ALA A 41 3.18 -3.13 -3.38
C ALA A 41 2.12 -3.66 -2.39
N ALA A 42 1.05 -4.28 -2.88
CA ALA A 42 0.05 -4.91 -2.02
C ALA A 42 0.59 -6.16 -1.30
N ASP A 43 1.45 -6.94 -1.97
CA ASP A 43 2.11 -8.12 -1.38
C ASP A 43 3.00 -7.75 -0.19
N ASP A 44 3.75 -6.64 -0.27
CA ASP A 44 4.53 -6.13 0.86
C ASP A 44 3.63 -5.68 2.02
N VAL A 45 2.46 -5.11 1.73
CA VAL A 45 1.46 -4.74 2.76
C VAL A 45 0.91 -5.99 3.44
N TYR A 46 0.60 -7.04 2.69
CA TYR A 46 0.13 -8.32 3.23
C TYR A 46 1.17 -9.00 4.14
N HIS A 47 2.45 -8.93 3.78
CA HIS A 47 3.51 -9.62 4.53
C HIS A 47 4.13 -8.79 5.66
N GLY A 48 3.69 -7.55 5.87
CA GLY A 48 4.28 -6.67 6.88
C GLY A 48 5.73 -6.29 6.55
N TYR A 49 6.02 -5.97 5.29
CA TYR A 49 7.33 -5.49 4.84
C TYR A 49 7.26 -4.07 4.26
N THR A 50 6.33 -3.26 4.77
CA THR A 50 6.08 -1.91 4.27
C THR A 50 7.13 -0.90 4.70
N GLY A 51 7.89 -1.21 5.75
CA GLY A 51 8.80 -0.29 6.43
C GLY A 51 8.09 0.68 7.38
N LEU A 52 6.80 0.46 7.66
CA LEU A 52 6.02 1.19 8.65
C LEU A 52 5.90 0.33 9.90
N ASP A 53 6.69 0.63 10.94
CA ASP A 53 6.72 -0.16 12.19
C ASP A 53 5.32 -0.39 12.80
N LEU A 54 4.41 0.59 12.72
CA LEU A 54 3.03 0.47 13.23
C LEU A 54 2.23 -0.64 12.53
N TRP A 55 2.53 -0.89 11.26
CA TRP A 55 1.88 -1.91 10.46
C TRP A 55 2.64 -3.24 10.53
N ASP A 56 3.96 -3.19 10.41
CA ASP A 56 4.80 -4.39 10.30
C ASP A 56 4.94 -5.15 11.64
N ASP A 57 4.75 -4.49 12.80
CA ASP A 57 4.89 -5.12 14.14
C ASP A 57 3.56 -5.56 14.80
N GLU A 58 2.40 -5.25 14.20
CA GLU A 58 1.08 -5.54 14.75
C GLU A 58 0.32 -6.57 13.87
N ASP A 59 -0.55 -7.37 14.50
CA ASP A 59 -1.37 -8.39 13.83
C ASP A 59 -2.66 -7.70 13.31
N HIS A 60 -2.72 -7.41 12.01
CA HIS A 60 -3.84 -6.70 11.37
C HIS A 60 -4.65 -7.65 10.48
N ASP A 61 -5.84 -7.23 10.05
CA ASP A 61 -6.60 -7.98 9.03
C ASP A 61 -6.10 -7.53 7.64
N GLU A 62 -4.86 -7.90 7.30
CA GLU A 62 -4.17 -7.36 6.12
C GLU A 62 -4.85 -7.77 4.80
N PRO A 63 -4.87 -6.88 3.79
CA PRO A 63 -5.40 -7.24 2.48
C PRO A 63 -4.47 -8.26 1.82
N CYS A 64 -4.99 -9.41 1.42
CA CYS A 64 -4.23 -10.47 0.77
C CYS A 64 -3.80 -10.08 -0.65
N ASP A 65 -4.64 -9.31 -1.37
CA ASP A 65 -4.31 -8.82 -2.70
C ASP A 65 -5.04 -7.52 -3.09
N LEU A 66 -4.78 -7.01 -4.29
CA LEU A 66 -5.37 -5.77 -4.83
C LEU A 66 -6.89 -5.79 -4.96
N SER A 67 -7.56 -6.94 -4.93
CA SER A 67 -9.03 -7.03 -5.03
C SER A 67 -9.72 -6.50 -3.78
N GLU A 68 -9.00 -6.45 -2.66
CA GLU A 68 -9.46 -5.88 -1.38
C GLU A 68 -9.19 -4.38 -1.28
N TRP A 69 -8.49 -3.80 -2.27
CA TRP A 69 -8.20 -2.38 -2.34
C TRP A 69 -9.27 -1.64 -3.13
N GLU A 70 -9.60 -0.43 -2.69
CA GLU A 70 -10.47 0.47 -3.44
C GLU A 70 -9.71 1.08 -4.62
N ALA A 71 -10.17 0.79 -5.85
CA ALA A 71 -9.62 1.42 -7.05
C ALA A 71 -10.15 2.85 -7.21
N ILE A 72 -9.24 3.83 -7.21
CA ILE A 72 -9.54 5.25 -7.37
C ILE A 72 -9.16 5.67 -8.80
N PHE A 73 -10.15 6.17 -9.55
CA PHE A 73 -10.03 6.64 -10.92
C PHE A 73 -9.83 8.15 -11.02
#